data_AF-A0A0B1SHI9-F1
#
_entry.id   AF-A0A0B1SHI9-F1
#
_cell.length_a   1.000
_cell.length_b   1.000
_cell.length_c   1.000
_cell.angle_alpha   90.00
_cell.angle_beta   90.00
_cell.angle_gamma   90.00
#
_symmetry.space_group_name_H-M   'P 1'
#
loop_
_entity.id
_entity.type
_entity.pdbx_description
1 polymer ?
#
loop_
_entity_poly.entity_id
_entity_poly.type
_entity_poly.pdbx_seq_one_letter_code
_entity_poly.pdbx_strand_id
1 'polypeptide(L)'
;MFKSSGPTELQIAEASFIYWFFGYGYSERKPLGEKHVGTPDQRMVITCRGPDAGYMATSACVLSAALTLIHDTENLPKGGGVFTTASAFAKTNIYTYLGSFGIMYQIETPQTQI
;
A
#
# COMPACT_ATOMS: atom_id res chain seq x y z
N MET A 1 -1.62 -8.81 26.36
CA MET A 1 -1.92 -8.15 27.65
C MET A 1 -1.42 -6.71 27.54
N PHE A 2 -2.31 -5.73 27.51
CA PHE A 2 -1.97 -4.32 27.24
C PHE A 2 -1.38 -3.64 28.50
N LYS A 3 -0.37 -2.77 28.31
CA LYS A 3 0.26 -1.95 29.37
C LYS A 3 0.04 -0.46 29.04
N SER A 4 0.09 0.40 30.06
CA SER A 4 0.00 1.86 29.88
C SER A 4 1.29 2.46 29.31
N SER A 5 2.43 1.80 29.50
CA SER A 5 3.69 2.15 28.86
C SER A 5 3.72 1.67 27.41
N GLY A 6 4.35 2.46 26.52
CA GLY A 6 4.71 2.00 25.18
C GLY A 6 5.71 0.83 25.19
N PRO A 7 5.97 0.23 24.02
CA PRO A 7 7.01 -0.79 23.88
C PRO A 7 8.40 -0.21 24.17
N THR A 8 9.34 -1.06 24.56
CA THR A 8 10.75 -0.67 24.68
C THR A 8 11.39 -0.49 23.30
N GLU A 9 12.53 0.19 23.25
CA GLU A 9 13.29 0.36 22.01
C GLU A 9 13.65 -0.99 21.36
N LEU A 10 14.04 -1.98 22.16
CA LEU A 10 14.36 -3.32 21.67
C LEU A 10 13.11 -3.99 21.06
N GLN A 11 11.94 -3.85 21.71
CA GLN A 11 10.69 -4.40 21.17
C GLN A 11 10.31 -3.75 19.84
N ILE A 12 10.56 -2.45 19.67
CA ILE A 12 10.34 -1.76 18.39
C ILE A 12 11.34 -2.24 17.34
N ALA A 13 12.63 -2.37 17.71
CA ALA A 13 13.70 -2.76 16.80
C ALA A 13 13.56 -4.19 16.27
N GLU A 14 13.06 -5.11 17.10
CA GLU A 14 12.87 -6.53 16.72
C GLU A 14 11.49 -6.80 16.10
N ALA A 15 10.55 -5.86 16.21
CA ALA A 15 9.23 -6.00 15.63
C ALA A 15 9.24 -5.74 14.12
N SER A 16 8.40 -6.49 13.41
CA SER A 16 8.11 -6.32 12.00
C SER A 16 6.66 -6.69 11.73
N PHE A 17 6.12 -6.27 10.58
CA PHE A 17 4.81 -6.71 10.13
C PHE A 17 4.86 -7.31 8.74
N ILE A 18 3.85 -8.14 8.46
CA ILE A 18 3.45 -8.52 7.12
C ILE A 18 1.94 -8.36 6.99
N TYR A 19 1.52 -7.50 6.07
CA TYR A 19 0.14 -7.42 5.63
C TYR A 19 -0.06 -8.26 4.38
N TRP A 20 -1.09 -9.10 4.41
CA TRP A 20 -1.52 -9.89 3.27
C TRP A 20 -2.79 -9.27 2.67
N PHE A 21 -2.70 -8.91 1.40
CA PHE A 21 -3.82 -8.38 0.62
C PHE A 21 -4.32 -9.47 -0.31
N PHE A 22 -5.62 -9.74 -0.24
CA PHE A 22 -6.29 -10.70 -1.11
C PHE A 22 -7.31 -9.93 -1.97
N GLY A 23 -6.99 -9.73 -3.24
CA GLY A 23 -7.89 -9.13 -4.22
C GLY A 23 -8.59 -10.19 -5.06
N TYR A 24 -9.88 -10.00 -5.30
CA TYR A 24 -10.69 -10.82 -6.20
C TYR A 24 -11.34 -9.90 -7.23
N GLY A 25 -11.29 -10.29 -8.51
CA GLY A 25 -11.77 -9.46 -9.61
C GLY A 25 -12.32 -10.27 -10.78
N TYR A 26 -12.84 -9.57 -11.78
CA TYR A 26 -13.34 -10.17 -13.01
C TYR A 26 -12.33 -9.95 -14.14
N SER A 27 -12.06 -10.98 -14.93
CA SER A 27 -11.17 -10.92 -16.10
C SER A 27 -11.79 -10.12 -17.24
N GLU A 28 -13.10 -10.21 -17.38
CA GLU A 28 -13.90 -9.42 -18.32
C GLU A 28 -13.91 -7.95 -17.88
N ARG A 29 -13.66 -7.03 -18.81
CA ARG A 29 -13.86 -5.59 -18.59
C ARG A 29 -15.22 -5.17 -19.11
N LYS A 30 -16.02 -4.49 -18.29
CA LYS A 30 -17.31 -3.93 -18.66
C LYS A 30 -17.35 -2.40 -18.56
N PRO A 31 -18.21 -1.71 -19.34
CA PRO A 31 -18.46 -0.29 -19.19
C PRO A 31 -18.92 0.09 -17.77
N LEU A 32 -18.67 1.35 -17.39
CA LEU A 32 -19.16 1.92 -16.14
C LEU A 32 -20.69 1.80 -16.08
N GLY A 33 -21.20 1.18 -15.00
CA GLY A 33 -22.63 1.00 -14.77
C GLY A 33 -23.17 -0.38 -15.17
N GLU A 34 -22.42 -1.18 -15.93
CA GLU A 34 -22.77 -2.56 -16.21
C GLU A 34 -22.30 -3.51 -15.11
N LYS A 35 -23.10 -4.55 -14.84
CA LYS A 35 -22.78 -5.57 -13.83
C LYS A 35 -22.12 -6.78 -14.48
N HIS A 36 -21.10 -7.30 -13.80
CA HIS A 36 -20.57 -8.63 -14.09
C HIS A 36 -21.60 -9.70 -13.67
N VAL A 37 -21.63 -10.80 -14.41
CA VAL A 37 -22.46 -11.97 -14.10
C VAL A 37 -21.59 -13.01 -13.42
N GLY A 38 -22.10 -13.66 -12.38
CA GLY A 38 -21.36 -14.69 -11.64
C GLY A 38 -20.37 -14.12 -10.61
N THR A 39 -19.50 -14.99 -10.11
CA THR A 39 -18.47 -14.64 -9.11
C THR A 39 -17.16 -14.20 -9.78
N PRO A 40 -16.31 -13.42 -9.09
CA PRO A 40 -14.97 -13.08 -9.56
C PRO A 40 -14.17 -14.33 -9.99
N ASP A 41 -13.51 -14.27 -11.14
CA ASP A 41 -12.71 -15.35 -11.74
C ASP A 41 -11.19 -15.07 -11.69
N GLN A 42 -10.79 -13.91 -11.16
CA GLN A 42 -9.39 -13.55 -10.92
C GLN A 42 -9.09 -13.40 -9.43
N ARG A 43 -7.86 -13.73 -9.06
CA ARG A 43 -7.31 -13.54 -7.72
C ARG A 43 -5.91 -12.95 -7.80
N MET A 44 -5.62 -12.00 -6.93
CA MET A 44 -4.28 -11.42 -6.76
C MET A 44 -3.94 -11.39 -5.27
N VAL A 45 -2.78 -11.94 -4.91
CA VAL A 45 -2.25 -11.90 -3.55
C VAL A 45 -1.01 -11.03 -3.53
N ILE A 46 -0.98 -10.05 -2.63
CA ILE A 46 0.14 -9.12 -2.44
C ILE A 46 0.52 -9.16 -0.96
N THR A 47 1.81 -9.06 -0.66
CA THR A 47 2.29 -8.76 0.69
C THR A 47 2.87 -7.36 0.76
N CYS A 48 2.68 -6.71 1.90
CA CYS A 48 3.45 -5.55 2.33
C CYS A 48 4.21 -5.93 3.60
N ARG A 49 5.53 -5.81 3.58
CA ARG A 49 6.41 -6.13 4.70
C ARG A 49 7.11 -4.86 5.16
N GLY A 50 7.34 -4.73 6.45
CA GLY A 50 8.02 -3.56 7.00
C GLY A 50 8.51 -3.76 8.43
N PRO A 51 9.16 -2.72 8.99
CA PRO A 51 9.59 -2.70 10.39
C PRO A 51 8.38 -2.65 11.32
N ASP A 52 8.54 -2.36 12.60
CA ASP A 52 7.42 -2.14 13.52
C ASP A 52 6.29 -1.28 12.91
N ALA A 53 5.05 -1.76 13.03
CA ALA A 53 3.88 -1.15 12.43
C ALA A 53 3.48 0.18 13.11
N GLY A 54 3.69 0.29 14.43
CA GLY A 54 3.15 1.39 15.24
C GLY A 54 3.94 2.68 15.17
N TYR A 55 5.26 2.59 14.99
CA TYR A 55 6.20 3.69 15.11
C TYR A 55 6.96 3.89 13.81
N MET A 56 7.85 2.96 13.45
CA MET A 56 8.76 3.12 12.31
C MET A 56 7.99 3.14 10.99
N ALA A 57 7.13 2.15 10.74
CA ALA A 57 6.44 2.03 9.48
C ALA A 57 5.42 3.16 9.26
N THR A 58 4.63 3.51 10.28
CA THR A 58 3.63 4.59 10.15
C THR A 58 4.31 5.93 9.91
N SER A 59 5.41 6.23 10.61
CA SER A 59 6.19 7.45 10.37
C SER A 59 6.79 7.48 8.96
N ALA A 60 7.35 6.36 8.52
CA ALA A 60 7.88 6.21 7.17
C ALA A 60 6.81 6.44 6.09
N CYS A 61 5.59 5.91 6.25
CA CYS A 61 4.49 6.16 5.31
C CYS A 61 4.17 7.66 5.16
N VAL A 62 4.15 8.41 6.28
CA VAL A 62 3.91 9.86 6.25
C VAL A 62 5.07 10.59 5.58
N LEU A 63 6.32 10.23 5.88
CA LEU A 63 7.50 10.80 5.23
C LEU A 63 7.52 10.50 3.73
N SER A 64 7.21 9.27 3.31
CA SER A 64 7.10 8.91 1.90
C SER A 64 6.03 9.72 1.20
N ALA A 65 4.86 9.93 1.82
CA ALA A 65 3.82 10.80 1.27
C ALA A 65 4.30 12.25 1.11
N ALA A 66 5.00 12.79 2.11
CA ALA A 66 5.54 14.15 2.05
C ALA A 66 6.60 14.29 0.93
N LEU A 67 7.53 13.33 0.83
CA LEU A 67 8.54 13.29 -0.23
C LEU A 67 7.90 13.20 -1.61
N THR A 68 6.88 12.37 -1.78
CA THR A 68 6.11 12.29 -3.03
C THR A 68 5.45 13.63 -3.37
N LEU A 69 4.86 14.33 -2.41
CA LEU A 69 4.24 15.63 -2.67
C LEU A 69 5.26 16.68 -3.14
N ILE A 70 6.47 16.67 -2.57
CA ILE A 70 7.53 17.63 -2.85
C ILE A 70 8.26 17.33 -4.16
N HIS A 71 8.57 16.06 -4.43
CA HIS A 71 9.45 15.66 -5.54
C HIS A 71 8.70 15.19 -6.79
N ASP A 72 7.47 14.68 -6.64
CA ASP A 72 6.68 14.15 -7.75
C ASP A 72 5.52 15.08 -8.16
N THR A 73 5.64 16.39 -7.90
CA THR A 73 4.56 17.37 -8.10
C THR A 73 3.96 17.35 -9.51
N GLU A 74 4.76 17.06 -10.54
CA GLU A 74 4.26 16.95 -11.91
C GLU A 74 3.35 15.74 -12.15
N ASN A 75 3.50 14.70 -11.33
CA ASN A 75 2.72 13.46 -11.41
C ASN A 75 1.48 13.49 -10.50
N LEU A 76 1.33 14.52 -9.67
CA LEU A 76 0.15 14.69 -8.82
C LEU A 76 -1.09 15.13 -9.62
N PRO A 77 -2.31 14.81 -9.15
CA PRO A 77 -3.53 15.34 -9.71
C PRO A 77 -3.52 16.87 -9.81
N LYS A 78 -3.90 17.39 -10.98
CA LYS A 78 -4.04 18.84 -11.20
C LYS A 78 -5.42 19.32 -10.71
N GLY A 79 -5.50 20.59 -10.31
CA GLY A 79 -6.77 21.24 -9.93
C GLY A 79 -7.08 21.37 -8.44
N GLY A 80 -6.15 20.99 -7.56
CA GLY A 80 -6.33 21.09 -6.09
C GLY A 80 -7.44 20.17 -5.57
N GLY A 81 -7.64 20.13 -4.24
CA GLY A 81 -8.69 19.35 -3.58
C GLY A 81 -8.18 18.25 -2.65
N VAL A 82 -9.08 17.36 -2.26
CA VAL A 82 -8.80 16.24 -1.35
C VAL A 82 -8.81 14.94 -2.15
N PHE A 83 -7.73 14.18 -2.07
CA PHE A 83 -7.53 12.96 -2.83
C PHE A 83 -7.28 11.78 -1.91
N THR A 84 -7.78 10.60 -2.28
CA THR A 84 -7.33 9.35 -1.67
C THR A 84 -5.89 9.08 -2.10
N THR A 85 -5.14 8.31 -1.32
CA THR A 85 -3.76 7.95 -1.65
C THR A 85 -3.65 7.24 -2.99
N ALA A 86 -4.61 6.36 -3.31
CA ALA A 86 -4.68 5.68 -4.60
C ALA A 86 -4.78 6.69 -5.77
N SER A 87 -5.63 7.71 -5.66
CA SER A 87 -5.75 8.73 -6.71
C SER A 87 -4.57 9.70 -6.74
N ALA A 88 -4.05 10.10 -5.58
CA ALA A 88 -2.97 11.08 -5.46
C ALA A 88 -1.63 10.51 -5.93
N PHE A 89 -1.32 9.25 -5.59
CA PHE A 89 0.01 8.69 -5.73
C PHE A 89 0.14 7.63 -6.84
N ALA A 90 -0.95 7.29 -7.55
CA ALA A 90 -0.96 6.25 -8.60
C ALA A 90 0.14 6.39 -9.65
N LYS A 91 0.58 7.61 -9.95
CA LYS A 91 1.58 7.91 -10.99
C LYS A 91 2.89 8.43 -10.43
N THR A 92 3.12 8.25 -9.12
CA THR A 92 4.27 8.82 -8.40
C THR A 92 5.30 7.75 -8.03
N ASN A 93 6.43 8.17 -7.47
CA ASN A 93 7.51 7.29 -6.99
C ASN A 93 7.30 6.86 -5.52
N ILE A 94 6.07 6.90 -5.00
CA ILE A 94 5.75 6.58 -3.60
C ILE A 94 6.34 5.23 -3.14
N TYR A 95 6.30 4.19 -3.97
CA TYR A 95 6.85 2.87 -3.63
C TYR A 95 8.37 2.87 -3.49
N THR A 96 9.08 3.74 -4.21
CA THR A 96 10.53 3.92 -4.05
C THR A 96 10.85 4.53 -2.70
N TYR A 97 10.11 5.56 -2.29
CA TYR A 97 10.30 6.17 -0.97
C TYR A 97 9.94 5.19 0.15
N LEU A 98 8.82 4.47 0.04
CA LEU A 98 8.43 3.43 1.00
C LEU A 98 9.53 2.36 1.11
N GLY A 99 10.05 1.89 -0.02
CA GLY A 99 11.13 0.92 -0.06
C GLY A 99 12.41 1.39 0.63
N SER A 100 12.75 2.69 0.51
CA SER A 100 13.92 3.27 1.20
C SER A 100 13.81 3.24 2.74
N PHE A 101 12.59 3.15 3.28
CA PHE A 101 12.32 2.96 4.71
C PHE A 101 12.04 1.50 5.09
N GLY A 102 12.28 0.56 4.18
CA GLY A 102 12.08 -0.87 4.40
C GLY A 102 10.63 -1.34 4.28
N ILE A 103 9.73 -0.52 3.72
CA ILE A 103 8.34 -0.92 3.44
C ILE A 103 8.26 -1.45 2.01
N MET A 104 8.16 -2.76 1.87
CA MET A 104 8.27 -3.46 0.59
C MET A 104 6.95 -4.13 0.21
N TYR A 105 6.51 -3.91 -1.03
CA TYR A 105 5.36 -4.57 -1.62
C TYR A 105 5.80 -5.67 -2.59
N GLN A 106 5.18 -6.84 -2.52
CA GLN A 106 5.50 -7.97 -3.38
C GLN A 106 4.22 -8.67 -3.86
N ILE A 107 4.16 -8.99 -5.15
CA ILE A 107 3.10 -9.85 -5.70
C ILE A 107 3.47 -11.30 -5.40
N GLU A 108 2.58 -12.02 -4.72
CA GLU A 108 2.77 -13.43 -4.34
C GLU A 108 2.12 -14.41 -5.32
N THR A 109 1.09 -13.98 -6.06
CA THR A 109 0.46 -14.83 -7.08
C THR A 109 1.16 -14.65 -8.43
N PRO A 110 1.61 -15.72 -9.11
CA PRO A 110 2.04 -15.64 -10.51
C PRO A 110 0.90 -15.08 -11.37
N GLN A 111 1.21 -14.22 -12.33
CA GLN A 111 0.23 -13.52 -13.18
C GLN A 111 -0.58 -14.43 -14.14
N THR A 112 -0.65 -15.74 -13.91
CA THR A 112 -1.26 -16.69 -14.83
C THR A 112 -1.88 -17.90 -14.15
N GLN A 113 -3.11 -18.20 -14.59
CA GLN A 113 -3.84 -19.47 -14.60
C GLN A 113 -4.63 -19.88 -13.34
N ILE A 114 -5.95 -19.77 -13.46
CA ILE A 114 -6.86 -20.91 -13.22
C ILE A 114 -7.06 -21.58 -14.58
#